data_AF-A0A382CLK9-F1
#
_entry.id   AF-A0A382CLK9-F1
#
_cell.length_a   1.000
_cell.length_b   1.000
_cell.length_c   1.000
_cell.angle_alpha   90.00
_cell.angle_beta   90.00
_cell.angle_gamma   90.00
#
_symmetry.space_group_name_H-M   'P 1'
#
loop_
_entity.id
_entity.type
_entity.pdbx_description
1 polymer ?
#
loop_
_entity_poly.entity_id
_entity_poly.type
_entity_poly.pdbx_seq_one_letter_code
_entity_poly.pdbx_strand_id
1 'polypeptide(L)'
;MYKVANLLLIAIITSLFVNVSLLITDDQIVEGVLYAAIIPSWAVYILAAAVPFSVVLSSLVTALLIRKNAPSPLDVLDQPDNFIEITTPMVVPEPESTPKVAVEQPGRGPIPINVHEVSTTSPANSEAPIFVPTISTFEVSENPTDLFFHEGTIWVASQDEDGIANYSMDGELIYSMPLHPYPNSLGHDGDELWVGTYFAVRTFDLKGGMGSAPVELRRPTDMLYAGGAMWIANSGRDVVTMVTKDRQTVKNIQSGSKPQKLTFD
;
A
#
# COMPACT_ATOMS: atom_id res chain seq x y z
N MET A 1 -14.05 -33.80 14.85
CA MET A 1 -12.62 -33.88 14.48
C MET A 1 -12.12 -35.31 14.29
N TYR A 2 -12.38 -36.26 15.20
CA TYR A 2 -11.90 -37.67 15.09
C TYR A 2 -12.27 -38.42 13.79
N LYS A 3 -13.47 -38.20 13.24
CA LYS A 3 -13.92 -38.88 12.00
C LYS A 3 -13.17 -38.43 10.74
N VAL A 4 -12.70 -37.18 10.71
CA VAL A 4 -12.00 -36.60 9.54
C VAL A 4 -10.56 -37.10 9.48
N ALA A 5 -9.89 -37.21 10.63
CA ALA A 5 -8.53 -37.74 10.72
C ALA A 5 -8.45 -39.21 10.26
N ASN A 6 -9.45 -40.04 10.62
CA ASN A 6 -9.52 -41.43 10.17
C ASN A 6 -9.76 -41.55 8.66
N LEU A 7 -10.57 -40.66 8.06
CA LEU A 7 -10.82 -40.66 6.62
C LEU A 7 -9.56 -40.32 5.83
N LEU A 8 -8.79 -39.34 6.31
CA LEU A 8 -7.52 -38.93 5.73
C LEU A 8 -6.48 -40.05 5.81
N LEU A 9 -6.37 -40.72 6.97
CA LEU A 9 -5.47 -41.85 7.15
C LEU A 9 -5.81 -43.01 6.21
N ILE A 10 -7.11 -43.32 6.04
CA ILE A 10 -7.56 -44.35 5.09
C ILE A 10 -7.18 -43.98 3.67
N ALA A 11 -7.43 -42.73 3.23
CA ALA A 11 -7.08 -42.27 1.89
C ALA A 11 -5.57 -42.35 1.61
N ILE A 12 -4.73 -42.02 2.61
CA ILE A 12 -3.27 -42.13 2.52
C ILE A 12 -2.85 -43.60 2.34
N ILE A 13 -3.39 -44.51 3.17
CA ILE A 13 -3.04 -45.93 3.12
C ILE A 13 -3.50 -46.56 1.80
N THR A 14 -4.72 -46.27 1.34
CA THR A 14 -5.22 -46.77 0.06
C THR A 14 -4.36 -46.30 -1.11
N SER A 15 -3.97 -45.02 -1.11
CA SER A 15 -3.11 -44.47 -2.14
C SER A 15 -1.71 -45.08 -2.14
N LEU A 16 -1.11 -45.30 -0.96
CA LEU A 16 0.19 -45.95 -0.83
C LEU A 16 0.14 -47.39 -1.37
N PHE A 17 -0.92 -48.12 -1.04
CA PHE A 17 -1.14 -49.50 -1.50
C PHE A 17 -1.26 -49.59 -3.02
N VAL A 18 -2.01 -48.68 -3.65
CA VAL A 18 -2.14 -48.60 -5.12
C VAL A 18 -0.79 -48.33 -5.79
N ASN A 19 -0.01 -47.37 -5.27
CA ASN A 19 1.30 -47.02 -5.82
C ASN A 19 2.34 -48.15 -5.68
N VAL A 20 2.34 -48.87 -4.55
CA VAL A 20 3.23 -50.02 -4.33
C VAL A 20 2.82 -51.21 -5.21
N SER A 21 1.52 -51.45 -5.41
CA SER A 21 1.03 -52.51 -6.29
C SER A 21 1.42 -52.26 -7.75
N LEU A 22 1.39 -51.01 -8.20
CA LEU A 22 1.87 -50.59 -9.53
C LEU A 22 3.38 -50.84 -9.72
N LEU A 23 4.19 -50.70 -8.66
CA LEU A 23 5.63 -50.94 -8.68
C LEU A 23 6.03 -52.43 -8.75
N ILE A 24 5.12 -53.33 -8.39
CA ILE A 24 5.37 -54.79 -8.30
C ILE A 24 4.76 -55.54 -9.51
N THR A 25 3.95 -54.87 -10.33
CA THR A 25 3.24 -55.51 -11.46
C THR A 25 4.09 -55.46 -12.75
N ASP A 26 4.08 -56.58 -13.48
CA ASP A 26 4.91 -56.89 -14.67
C ASP A 26 4.92 -55.81 -15.76
N ASP A 27 6.06 -55.63 -16.43
CA ASP A 27 6.40 -54.51 -17.34
C ASP A 27 5.42 -54.32 -18.52
N GLN A 28 4.64 -55.36 -18.85
CA GLN A 28 3.71 -55.36 -19.99
C GLN A 28 2.43 -54.53 -19.77
N ILE A 29 2.10 -54.13 -18.53
CA ILE A 29 0.95 -53.25 -18.24
C ILE A 29 1.36 -51.76 -18.23
N VAL A 30 2.67 -51.48 -18.19
CA VAL A 30 3.22 -50.14 -17.95
C VAL A 30 3.23 -49.26 -19.22
N GLU A 31 3.16 -49.85 -20.42
CA GLU A 31 3.18 -49.06 -21.67
C GLU A 31 1.86 -48.31 -21.96
N GLY A 32 0.73 -48.72 -21.36
CA GLY A 32 -0.58 -48.08 -21.56
C GLY A 32 -1.00 -47.10 -20.46
N VAL A 33 -0.36 -47.16 -19.30
CA VAL A 33 -0.68 -46.30 -18.14
C VAL A 33 0.49 -45.34 -17.95
N LEU A 34 0.44 -44.30 -18.77
CA LEU A 34 1.30 -43.12 -18.79
C LEU A 34 1.98 -42.78 -17.44
N TYR A 35 3.22 -42.31 -17.54
CA TYR A 35 4.13 -41.63 -16.58
C TYR A 35 3.54 -40.60 -15.58
N ALA A 36 2.24 -40.53 -15.37
CA ALA A 36 1.65 -39.93 -14.19
C ALA A 36 1.94 -40.85 -13.00
N ALA A 37 3.14 -40.75 -12.44
CA ALA A 37 3.32 -41.02 -11.02
C ALA A 37 2.24 -40.20 -10.31
N ILE A 38 1.18 -40.87 -9.85
CA ILE A 38 0.08 -40.25 -9.11
C ILE A 38 0.72 -39.78 -7.81
N ILE A 39 1.28 -38.57 -7.81
CA ILE A 39 1.64 -37.87 -6.59
C ILE A 39 0.28 -37.64 -5.93
N PRO A 40 -0.03 -38.35 -4.85
CA PRO A 40 -1.34 -38.26 -4.26
C PRO A 40 -1.58 -36.81 -3.85
N SER A 41 -2.78 -36.29 -4.05
CA SER A 41 -3.08 -34.88 -3.76
C SER A 41 -2.67 -34.49 -2.33
N TRP A 42 -2.75 -35.42 -1.37
CA TRP A 42 -2.27 -35.22 0.00
C TRP A 42 -0.76 -34.96 0.11
N ALA A 43 0.07 -35.61 -0.72
CA ALA A 43 1.52 -35.38 -0.74
C ALA A 43 1.86 -34.01 -1.33
N VAL A 44 1.10 -33.57 -2.34
CA VAL A 44 1.21 -32.19 -2.88
C VAL A 44 0.81 -31.18 -1.81
N TYR A 45 -0.25 -31.42 -1.05
CA TYR A 45 -0.66 -30.55 0.06
C TYR A 45 0.41 -30.46 1.17
N ILE A 46 1.05 -31.57 1.54
CA ILE A 46 2.11 -31.56 2.55
C ILE A 46 3.36 -30.82 2.04
N LEU A 47 3.76 -31.08 0.78
CA LEU A 47 4.90 -30.38 0.17
C LEU A 47 4.62 -28.89 0.01
N ALA A 48 3.42 -28.50 -0.43
CA ALA A 48 2.99 -27.11 -0.54
C ALA A 48 2.87 -26.43 0.83
N ALA A 49 2.43 -27.14 1.86
CA ALA A 49 2.39 -26.62 3.23
C ALA A 49 3.81 -26.48 3.85
N ALA A 50 4.77 -27.30 3.44
CA ALA A 50 6.15 -27.22 3.94
C ALA A 50 6.89 -25.97 3.42
N VAL A 51 6.52 -25.43 2.25
CA VAL A 51 7.14 -24.23 1.66
C VAL A 51 7.04 -23.01 2.58
N PRO A 52 5.86 -22.57 3.06
CA PRO A 52 5.78 -21.43 3.97
C PRO A 52 6.52 -21.67 5.30
N PHE A 53 6.50 -22.90 5.85
CA PHE A 53 7.29 -23.22 7.05
C PHE A 53 8.80 -23.11 6.80
N SER A 54 9.28 -23.54 5.63
CA SER A 54 10.70 -23.43 5.28
C SER A 54 11.17 -21.98 5.14
N VAL A 55 10.31 -21.09 4.62
CA VAL A 55 10.59 -19.64 4.53
C VAL A 55 10.66 -19.01 5.92
N VAL A 56 9.71 -19.33 6.81
CA VAL A 56 9.71 -18.82 8.19
C VAL A 56 10.91 -19.34 8.97
N LEU A 57 11.24 -20.63 8.83
CA LEU A 57 12.41 -21.23 9.48
C LEU A 57 13.72 -20.64 8.95
N SER A 58 13.83 -20.42 7.64
CA SER A 58 14.99 -19.73 7.04
C SER A 58 15.12 -18.30 7.58
N SER A 59 14.02 -17.54 7.65
CA SER A 59 14.00 -16.19 8.21
C SER A 59 14.44 -16.16 9.68
N LEU A 60 13.97 -17.13 10.48
CA LEU A 60 14.35 -17.26 11.88
C LEU A 60 15.83 -17.60 12.06
N VAL A 61 16.35 -18.51 11.23
CA VAL A 61 17.79 -18.86 11.23
C VAL A 61 18.64 -17.66 10.84
N THR A 62 18.24 -16.91 9.81
CA THR A 62 18.92 -15.67 9.40
C THR A 62 18.91 -14.64 10.54
N ALA A 63 17.78 -14.43 11.21
CA ALA A 63 17.68 -13.51 12.35
C ALA A 63 18.58 -13.93 13.52
N LEU A 64 18.66 -15.22 13.82
CA LEU A 64 19.53 -15.75 14.88
C LEU A 64 21.02 -15.63 14.55
N LEU A 65 21.40 -15.81 13.28
CA LEU A 65 22.78 -15.62 12.83
C LEU A 65 23.20 -14.15 12.88
N ILE A 66 22.32 -13.23 12.51
CA ILE A 66 22.56 -11.78 12.63
C ILE A 66 22.73 -11.40 14.11
N ARG A 67 21.84 -11.89 15.00
CA ARG A 67 21.91 -11.60 16.43
C ARG A 67 23.19 -12.10 17.09
N LYS A 68 23.75 -13.22 16.61
CA LYS A 68 25.01 -13.77 17.12
C LYS A 68 26.23 -12.96 16.67
N ASN A 69 26.14 -12.25 15.56
CA ASN A 69 27.24 -11.47 14.98
C ASN A 69 27.13 -9.96 15.25
N ALA A 70 26.11 -9.52 16.00
CA ALA A 70 26.00 -8.14 16.44
C ALA A 70 27.01 -7.87 17.57
N PRO A 71 27.86 -6.83 17.48
CA PRO A 71 28.76 -6.46 18.57
C PRO A 71 27.97 -6.04 19.81
N SER A 72 28.56 -6.22 20.99
CA SER A 72 27.89 -5.84 22.24
C SER A 72 27.72 -4.30 22.26
N PRO A 73 26.64 -3.75 22.86
CA PRO A 73 26.45 -2.30 22.96
C PRO A 73 27.61 -1.55 23.64
N LEU A 74 28.47 -2.27 24.37
CA LEU A 74 29.66 -1.74 25.04
C LEU A 74 30.88 -1.62 24.12
N ASP A 75 30.92 -2.33 22.97
CA ASP A 75 32.03 -2.25 22.00
C ASP A 75 31.92 -1.00 21.08
N VAL A 76 30.77 -0.32 21.08
CA VAL A 76 30.47 0.82 20.21
C VAL A 76 31.02 2.14 20.79
N LEU A 77 31.36 2.17 22.08
CA LEU A 77 31.81 3.38 22.76
C LEU A 77 33.32 3.67 22.61
N ASP A 78 34.10 2.76 22.02
CA ASP A 78 35.57 2.86 21.91
C ASP A 78 36.09 3.23 20.50
N GLN A 79 35.22 3.59 19.55
CA GLN A 79 35.66 4.10 18.25
C GLN A 79 35.73 5.64 18.23
N PRO A 80 36.89 6.24 17.91
CA PRO A 80 36.99 7.69 17.75
C PRO A 80 36.25 8.15 16.50
N ASP A 81 35.17 8.88 16.75
CA ASP A 81 34.40 9.81 15.92
C ASP A 81 34.78 9.96 14.44
N ASN A 82 33.87 9.52 13.57
CA ASN A 82 33.60 10.20 12.31
C ASN A 82 32.13 10.62 12.29
N PHE A 83 31.72 11.41 13.28
CA PHE A 83 30.56 12.27 13.12
C PHE A 83 30.94 13.32 12.06
N ILE A 84 30.41 13.16 10.85
CA ILE A 84 30.25 14.30 9.96
C ILE A 84 29.16 15.16 10.60
N GLU A 85 29.58 16.03 11.50
CA GLU A 85 28.76 17.13 11.98
C GLU A 85 28.49 18.02 10.75
N ILE A 86 27.37 17.79 10.08
CA ILE A 86 26.84 18.75 9.12
C ILE A 86 26.30 19.90 9.97
N THR A 87 27.24 20.71 10.46
CA THR A 87 26.94 22.05 10.93
C THR A 87 26.50 22.82 9.70
N THR A 88 25.19 22.85 9.44
CA THR A 88 24.65 23.96 8.67
C THR A 88 25.10 25.23 9.39
N PRO A 89 25.88 26.13 8.75
CA PRO A 89 26.25 27.37 9.41
C PRO A 89 24.95 28.12 9.65
N MET A 90 24.54 28.23 10.92
CA MET A 90 23.57 29.22 11.32
C MET A 90 24.21 30.58 11.03
N VAL A 91 23.80 31.21 9.93
CA VAL A 91 24.07 32.61 9.70
C VAL A 91 23.25 33.38 10.74
N VAL A 92 23.88 33.69 11.87
CA VAL A 92 23.36 34.70 12.80
C VAL A 92 23.46 36.03 12.07
N PRO A 93 22.35 36.71 11.74
CA PRO A 93 22.43 38.02 11.12
C PRO A 93 23.14 38.97 12.10
N GLU A 94 24.27 39.51 11.67
CA GLU A 94 24.97 40.57 12.37
C GLU A 94 24.02 41.78 12.43
N PRO A 95 23.86 42.46 13.58
CA PRO A 95 22.97 43.60 13.67
C PRO A 95 23.52 44.72 12.78
N GLU A 96 22.95 44.87 11.58
CA GLU A 96 23.23 46.03 10.75
C GLU A 96 22.82 47.28 11.55
N SER A 97 23.76 48.22 11.65
CA SER A 97 23.49 49.54 12.22
C SER A 97 22.35 50.15 11.43
N THR A 98 21.16 50.16 12.03
CA THR A 98 20.03 50.93 11.51
C THR A 98 20.53 52.36 11.33
N PRO A 99 20.41 52.96 10.13
CA PRO A 99 20.76 54.36 9.96
C PRO A 99 19.95 55.13 10.98
N LYS A 100 20.61 55.91 11.84
CA LYS A 100 19.93 56.80 12.79
C LYS A 100 18.91 57.58 11.99
N VAL A 101 17.63 57.31 12.23
CA VAL A 101 16.54 58.12 11.69
C VAL A 101 16.86 59.55 12.11
N ALA A 102 17.20 60.39 11.15
CA ALA A 102 17.34 61.81 11.40
C ALA A 102 15.98 62.26 11.92
N VAL A 103 15.92 62.64 13.20
CA VAL A 103 14.74 63.25 13.78
C VAL A 103 14.50 64.52 12.98
N GLU A 104 13.50 64.51 12.11
CA GLU A 104 13.10 65.71 11.38
C GLU A 104 12.77 66.80 12.40
N GLN A 105 13.27 68.01 12.14
CA GLN A 105 12.96 69.16 12.98
C GLN A 105 11.44 69.37 13.02
N PRO A 106 10.85 69.60 14.20
CA PRO A 106 9.41 69.86 14.31
C PRO A 106 9.10 71.16 13.55
N GLY A 107 8.35 71.04 12.45
CA GLY A 107 7.98 72.18 11.60
C GLY A 107 7.81 71.89 10.10
N ARG A 108 8.14 70.68 9.62
CA ARG A 108 7.83 70.30 8.24
C ARG A 108 6.32 70.06 8.11
N GLY A 109 5.65 70.82 7.24
CA GLY A 109 4.25 70.58 6.89
C GLY A 109 4.03 69.14 6.40
N PRO A 110 2.79 68.63 6.38
CA PRO A 110 2.50 67.23 6.06
C PRO A 110 3.15 66.85 4.73
N ILE A 111 3.93 65.77 4.74
CA ILE A 111 4.54 65.18 3.54
C ILE A 111 3.37 64.78 2.62
N PRO A 112 3.31 65.24 1.36
CA PRO A 112 2.27 64.79 0.45
C PRO A 112 2.40 63.27 0.26
N ILE A 113 1.38 62.54 0.69
CA ILE A 113 1.25 61.11 0.42
C ILE A 113 0.90 60.98 -1.06
N ASN A 114 1.84 60.52 -1.89
CA ASN A 114 1.51 60.05 -3.23
C ASN A 114 0.73 58.75 -3.08
N VAL A 115 -0.59 58.85 -3.06
CA VAL A 115 -1.47 57.68 -3.20
C VAL A 115 -1.35 57.22 -4.65
N HIS A 116 -0.51 56.20 -4.87
CA HIS A 116 -0.54 55.48 -6.13
C HIS A 116 -1.84 54.68 -6.16
N GLU A 117 -2.82 55.14 -6.94
CA GLU A 117 -4.03 54.38 -7.20
C GLU A 117 -3.65 53.04 -7.83
N VAL A 118 -3.85 51.96 -7.07
CA VAL A 118 -3.63 50.60 -7.55
C VAL A 118 -4.66 50.34 -8.64
N SER A 119 -4.22 49.88 -9.82
CA SER A 119 -5.12 49.59 -10.94
C SER A 119 -6.25 48.66 -10.50
N THR A 120 -7.48 49.11 -10.65
CA THR A 120 -8.67 48.31 -10.37
C THR A 120 -8.95 47.35 -11.53
N THR A 121 -9.47 46.16 -11.23
CA THR A 121 -9.90 45.20 -12.26
C THR A 121 -11.16 45.69 -12.96
N SER A 122 -11.32 45.38 -14.25
CA SER A 122 -12.54 45.65 -15.01
C SER A 122 -13.06 44.33 -15.62
N PRO A 123 -14.27 43.87 -15.26
CA PRO A 123 -15.18 44.48 -14.29
C PRO A 123 -14.60 44.48 -12.87
N ALA A 124 -15.15 45.35 -12.02
CA ALA A 124 -14.76 45.41 -10.61
C ALA A 124 -14.92 44.02 -9.96
N ASN A 125 -13.96 43.64 -9.12
CA ASN A 125 -14.11 42.44 -8.30
C ASN A 125 -15.41 42.54 -7.48
N SER A 126 -16.12 41.43 -7.38
CA SER A 126 -17.34 41.36 -6.55
C SER A 126 -17.03 41.82 -5.12
N GLU A 127 -17.81 42.77 -4.61
CA GLU A 127 -17.76 43.20 -3.21
C GLU A 127 -18.40 42.17 -2.26
N ALA A 128 -19.02 41.11 -2.80
CA ALA A 128 -19.56 40.03 -1.99
C ALA A 128 -18.43 39.34 -1.21
N PRO A 129 -18.63 39.06 0.09
CA PRO A 129 -17.65 38.31 0.86
C PRO A 129 -17.40 36.96 0.17
N ILE A 130 -16.14 36.69 -0.14
CA ILE A 130 -15.71 35.40 -0.67
C ILE A 130 -15.88 34.40 0.47
N PHE A 131 -16.68 33.36 0.26
CA PHE A 131 -16.73 32.25 1.19
C PHE A 131 -15.37 31.55 1.15
N VAL A 132 -14.61 31.68 2.25
CA VAL A 132 -13.40 30.89 2.47
C VAL A 132 -13.82 29.71 3.34
N PRO A 133 -13.79 28.47 2.85
CA PRO A 133 -14.12 27.32 3.66
C PRO A 133 -13.12 27.21 4.83
N THR A 134 -13.61 26.87 6.01
CA THR A 134 -12.73 26.48 7.12
C THR A 134 -12.07 25.16 6.75
N ILE A 135 -10.74 25.16 6.69
CA ILE A 135 -9.94 23.95 6.47
C ILE A 135 -9.57 23.39 7.84
N SER A 136 -10.00 22.16 8.13
CA SER A 136 -9.53 21.37 9.28
C SER A 136 -8.57 20.29 8.81
N THR A 137 -7.68 19.86 9.70
CA THR A 137 -6.75 18.74 9.49
C THR A 137 -6.81 17.82 10.68
N PHE A 138 -6.68 16.52 10.45
CA PHE A 138 -6.53 15.50 11.49
C PHE A 138 -5.44 14.51 11.12
N GLU A 139 -4.88 13.86 12.12
CA GLU A 139 -3.83 12.85 11.93
C GLU A 139 -4.45 11.53 11.47
N VAL A 140 -3.76 10.85 10.56
CA VAL A 140 -4.10 9.51 10.08
C VAL A 140 -2.94 8.56 10.38
N SER A 141 -3.11 7.28 10.04
CA SER A 141 -2.10 6.24 10.15
C SER A 141 -0.79 6.61 9.45
N GLU A 142 0.33 6.10 9.98
CA GLU A 142 1.68 6.44 9.49
C GLU A 142 1.89 5.99 8.03
N ASN A 143 2.60 6.80 7.24
CA ASN A 143 2.87 6.53 5.81
C ASN A 143 1.58 6.20 4.99
N PRO A 144 0.61 7.13 4.94
CA PRO A 144 -0.60 6.94 4.15
C PRO A 144 -0.28 6.98 2.66
N THR A 145 -0.81 6.01 1.91
CA THR A 145 -0.48 5.84 0.47
C THR A 145 -1.63 6.16 -0.47
N ASP A 146 -2.86 5.93 -0.02
CA ASP A 146 -4.06 6.19 -0.78
C ASP A 146 -5.24 6.36 0.14
N LEU A 147 -6.29 6.99 -0.37
CA LEU A 147 -7.56 7.13 0.35
C LEU A 147 -8.74 7.04 -0.60
N PHE A 148 -9.89 6.61 -0.08
CA PHE A 148 -11.17 6.73 -0.77
C PHE A 148 -12.29 7.07 0.20
N PHE A 149 -13.35 7.66 -0.34
CA PHE A 149 -14.56 7.96 0.40
C PHE A 149 -15.59 6.86 0.19
N HIS A 150 -16.20 6.41 1.28
CA HIS A 150 -17.28 5.42 1.22
C HIS A 150 -18.25 5.62 2.37
N GLU A 151 -19.54 5.65 2.07
CA GLU A 151 -20.61 5.76 3.08
C GLU A 151 -20.43 6.91 4.10
N GLY A 152 -19.83 8.03 3.68
CA GLY A 152 -19.62 9.20 4.54
C GLY A 152 -18.41 9.09 5.46
N THR A 153 -17.52 8.13 5.24
CA THR A 153 -16.26 7.97 5.98
C THR A 153 -15.06 7.96 5.02
N ILE A 154 -13.86 8.08 5.58
CA ILE A 154 -12.60 8.17 4.84
C ILE A 154 -11.78 6.92 5.16
N TRP A 155 -11.52 6.12 4.13
CA TRP A 155 -10.70 4.92 4.25
C TRP A 155 -9.30 5.21 3.73
N VAL A 156 -8.29 4.96 4.55
CA VAL A 156 -6.89 5.31 4.31
C VAL A 156 -6.05 4.05 4.35
N ALA A 157 -5.27 3.80 3.29
CA ALA A 157 -4.25 2.76 3.27
C ALA A 157 -2.95 3.28 3.90
N SER A 158 -2.38 2.51 4.83
CA SER A 158 -1.07 2.76 5.43
C SER A 158 -0.14 1.59 5.17
N GLN A 159 1.07 1.89 4.69
CA GLN A 159 2.10 0.86 4.51
C GLN A 159 2.78 0.48 5.83
N ASP A 160 3.02 1.44 6.72
CA ASP A 160 3.80 1.19 7.93
C ASP A 160 2.97 0.50 9.02
N GLU A 161 1.64 0.69 9.02
CA GLU A 161 0.71 -0.06 9.87
C GLU A 161 0.25 -1.38 9.24
N ASP A 162 0.73 -1.72 8.03
CA ASP A 162 0.30 -2.89 7.26
C ASP A 162 -1.23 -3.02 7.25
N GLY A 163 -1.95 -1.97 6.82
CA GLY A 163 -3.40 -1.96 7.01
C GLY A 163 -4.16 -0.81 6.38
N ILE A 164 -5.46 -0.84 6.63
CA ILE A 164 -6.41 0.19 6.20
C ILE A 164 -7.15 0.69 7.44
N ALA A 165 -7.22 2.01 7.59
CA ALA A 165 -7.94 2.66 8.68
C ALA A 165 -9.12 3.46 8.12
N ASN A 166 -10.27 3.38 8.78
CA ASN A 166 -11.47 4.13 8.45
C ASN A 166 -11.71 5.24 9.48
N TYR A 167 -11.87 6.47 9.01
CA TYR A 167 -12.03 7.66 9.82
C TYR A 167 -13.39 8.34 9.55
N SER A 168 -13.94 8.99 10.57
CA SER A 168 -15.03 9.94 10.37
C SER A 168 -14.55 11.15 9.58
N MET A 169 -15.48 11.96 9.06
CA MET A 169 -15.13 13.22 8.38
C MET A 169 -14.42 14.22 9.30
N ASP A 170 -14.58 14.07 10.61
CA ASP A 170 -13.94 14.90 11.64
C ASP A 170 -12.61 14.31 12.15
N GLY A 171 -12.20 13.15 11.61
CA GLY A 171 -10.90 12.53 11.91
C GLY A 171 -10.89 11.50 13.03
N GLU A 172 -12.05 11.08 13.54
CA GLU A 172 -12.10 10.02 14.54
C GLU A 172 -11.86 8.66 13.89
N LEU A 173 -10.94 7.87 14.43
CA LEU A 173 -10.72 6.49 13.98
C LEU A 173 -11.93 5.61 14.33
N ILE A 174 -12.66 5.16 13.31
CA ILE A 174 -13.84 4.30 13.44
C ILE A 174 -13.42 2.83 13.48
N TYR A 175 -12.50 2.44 12.60
CA TYR A 175 -12.12 1.04 12.41
C TYR A 175 -10.70 0.95 11.85
N SER A 176 -9.97 -0.11 12.22
CA SER A 176 -8.67 -0.44 11.64
C SER A 176 -8.66 -1.90 11.22
N MET A 177 -8.13 -2.15 10.03
CA MET A 177 -8.09 -3.42 9.36
C MET A 177 -6.64 -3.77 9.03
N PRO A 178 -5.99 -4.59 9.87
CA PRO A 178 -4.63 -5.05 9.59
C PRO A 178 -4.66 -5.99 8.38
N LEU A 179 -4.00 -5.58 7.30
CA LEU A 179 -3.90 -6.29 6.03
C LEU A 179 -2.45 -6.53 5.65
N HIS A 180 -2.05 -7.80 5.56
CA HIS A 180 -0.75 -8.16 5.00
C HIS A 180 -0.91 -8.55 3.51
N PRO A 181 -0.10 -8.00 2.57
CA PRO A 181 1.02 -7.06 2.75
C PRO A 181 0.80 -5.65 2.17
N TYR A 182 1.36 -4.61 2.82
CA TYR A 182 1.66 -3.26 2.30
C TYR A 182 0.67 -2.71 1.24
N PRO A 183 -0.49 -2.18 1.67
CA PRO A 183 -1.43 -1.56 0.75
C PRO A 183 -0.83 -0.30 0.10
N ASN A 184 -1.09 -0.10 -1.19
CA ASN A 184 -0.54 0.99 -1.99
C ASN A 184 -1.62 1.76 -2.77
N SER A 185 -2.74 1.11 -3.09
CA SER A 185 -3.90 1.75 -3.72
C SER A 185 -5.18 1.08 -3.26
N LEU A 186 -6.27 1.85 -3.23
CA LEU A 186 -7.59 1.41 -2.80
C LEU A 186 -8.64 1.71 -3.88
N GLY A 187 -9.69 0.89 -3.90
CA GLY A 187 -10.89 1.15 -4.71
C GLY A 187 -12.04 0.27 -4.23
N HIS A 188 -13.28 0.67 -4.44
CA HIS A 188 -14.45 -0.10 -4.02
C HIS A 188 -15.43 -0.26 -5.18
N ASP A 189 -15.88 -1.49 -5.46
CA ASP A 189 -16.77 -1.78 -6.61
C ASP A 189 -18.27 -1.81 -6.28
N GLY A 190 -18.60 -1.39 -5.06
CA GLY A 190 -19.93 -1.44 -4.47
C GLY A 190 -20.17 -2.64 -3.58
N ASP A 191 -19.38 -3.71 -3.73
CA ASP A 191 -19.52 -4.95 -2.95
C ASP A 191 -18.24 -5.28 -2.18
N GLU A 192 -17.09 -5.16 -2.84
CA GLU A 192 -15.78 -5.49 -2.30
C GLU A 192 -14.83 -4.28 -2.34
N LEU A 193 -13.99 -4.20 -1.31
CA LEU A 193 -12.82 -3.36 -1.26
C LEU A 193 -11.68 -4.03 -2.02
N TRP A 194 -11.12 -3.33 -2.99
CA TRP A 194 -9.94 -3.73 -3.75
C TRP A 194 -8.72 -3.05 -3.17
N VAL A 195 -7.71 -3.86 -2.87
CA VAL A 195 -6.47 -3.44 -2.23
C VAL A 195 -5.31 -3.82 -3.14
N GLY A 196 -4.69 -2.80 -3.69
CA GLY A 196 -3.52 -2.90 -4.53
C GLY A 196 -2.28 -2.97 -3.67
N THR A 197 -1.46 -4.01 -3.89
CA THR A 197 -0.17 -4.20 -3.21
C THR A 197 0.92 -4.20 -4.26
N TYR A 198 2.19 -4.20 -3.85
CA TYR A 198 3.31 -4.28 -4.79
C TYR A 198 3.21 -5.48 -5.77
N PHE A 199 2.64 -6.60 -5.33
CA PHE A 199 2.69 -7.89 -6.04
C PHE A 199 1.35 -8.34 -6.63
N ALA A 200 0.22 -7.90 -6.07
CA ALA A 200 -1.11 -8.36 -6.45
C ALA A 200 -2.18 -7.32 -6.10
N VAL A 201 -3.37 -7.48 -6.68
CA VAL A 201 -4.60 -6.86 -6.17
C VAL A 201 -5.41 -7.93 -5.47
N ARG A 202 -5.77 -7.68 -4.21
CA ARG A 202 -6.62 -8.54 -3.38
C ARG A 202 -7.93 -7.84 -3.12
N THR A 203 -8.99 -8.60 -2.84
CA THR A 203 -10.23 -7.99 -2.38
C THR A 203 -10.67 -8.49 -1.02
N PHE A 204 -11.42 -7.64 -0.33
CA PHE A 204 -11.91 -7.82 1.01
C PHE A 204 -13.33 -7.28 1.10
N ASP A 205 -14.12 -7.77 2.05
CA ASP A 205 -15.24 -6.97 2.55
C ASP A 205 -14.72 -5.83 3.45
N LEU A 206 -15.58 -4.86 3.76
CA LEU A 206 -15.22 -3.72 4.63
C LEU A 206 -14.96 -4.11 6.10
N LYS A 207 -15.13 -5.39 6.46
CA LYS A 207 -14.84 -5.94 7.80
C LYS A 207 -13.55 -6.78 7.81
N GLY A 208 -12.82 -6.85 6.70
CA GLY A 208 -11.56 -7.59 6.56
C GLY A 208 -11.71 -9.06 6.22
N GLY A 209 -12.92 -9.53 5.93
CA GLY A 209 -13.14 -10.84 5.34
C GLY A 209 -12.54 -10.90 3.93
N MET A 210 -11.91 -12.03 3.58
CA MET A 210 -11.40 -12.23 2.23
C MET A 210 -12.54 -12.18 1.22
N GLY A 211 -12.37 -11.39 0.16
CA GLY A 211 -13.26 -11.33 -0.98
C GLY A 211 -12.92 -12.38 -2.03
N SER A 212 -13.25 -12.04 -3.26
CA SER A 212 -12.97 -12.81 -4.47
C SER A 212 -11.48 -13.11 -4.69
N ALA A 213 -11.21 -14.05 -5.59
CA ALA A 213 -9.85 -14.45 -5.94
C ALA A 213 -9.00 -13.25 -6.41
N PRO A 214 -7.69 -13.21 -6.05
CA PRO A 214 -6.83 -12.09 -6.39
C PRO A 214 -6.60 -11.97 -7.89
N VAL A 215 -6.35 -10.75 -8.35
CA VAL A 215 -5.92 -10.47 -9.73
C VAL A 215 -4.40 -10.25 -9.72
N GLU A 216 -3.68 -11.03 -10.53
CA GLU A 216 -2.22 -10.92 -10.67
C GLU A 216 -1.82 -9.64 -11.43
N LEU A 217 -1.77 -8.54 -10.70
CA LEU A 217 -1.32 -7.24 -11.17
C LEU A 217 -0.18 -6.75 -10.29
N ARG A 218 0.79 -6.07 -10.89
CA ARG A 218 1.99 -5.60 -10.17
C ARG A 218 1.93 -4.09 -10.03
N ARG A 219 2.18 -3.59 -8.82
CA ARG A 219 2.32 -2.15 -8.53
C ARG A 219 1.17 -1.27 -9.06
N PRO A 220 -0.09 -1.57 -8.72
CA PRO A 220 -1.20 -0.67 -8.95
C PRO A 220 -0.97 0.63 -8.14
N THR A 221 -1.06 1.77 -8.80
CA THR A 221 -0.89 3.10 -8.17
C THR A 221 -2.22 3.81 -7.93
N ASP A 222 -3.27 3.36 -8.59
CA ASP A 222 -4.62 3.86 -8.40
C ASP A 222 -5.65 2.86 -8.93
N MET A 223 -6.86 2.91 -8.36
CA MET A 223 -7.99 2.07 -8.72
C MET A 223 -9.30 2.86 -8.67
N LEU A 224 -10.11 2.70 -9.70
CA LEU A 224 -11.36 3.44 -9.85
C LEU A 224 -12.44 2.53 -10.42
N TYR A 225 -13.58 2.43 -9.73
CA TYR A 225 -14.71 1.68 -10.25
C TYR A 225 -15.61 2.58 -11.10
N ALA A 226 -15.75 2.25 -12.38
CA ALA A 226 -16.58 3.01 -13.33
C ALA A 226 -17.10 2.10 -14.45
N GLY A 227 -18.34 2.32 -14.89
CA GLY A 227 -18.93 1.60 -16.01
C GLY A 227 -19.02 0.07 -15.82
N GLY A 228 -19.18 -0.40 -14.58
CA GLY A 228 -19.29 -1.85 -14.28
C GLY A 228 -17.95 -2.58 -14.20
N ALA A 229 -16.83 -1.85 -14.18
CA ALA A 229 -15.49 -2.42 -14.13
C ALA A 229 -14.59 -1.64 -13.17
N MET A 230 -13.63 -2.36 -12.60
CA MET A 230 -12.50 -1.76 -11.90
C MET A 230 -11.42 -1.37 -12.91
N TRP A 231 -11.04 -0.11 -12.93
CA TRP A 231 -9.96 0.44 -13.73
C TRP A 231 -8.73 0.62 -12.84
N ILE A 232 -7.60 0.08 -13.27
CA ILE A 232 -6.39 -0.03 -12.44
C ILE A 232 -5.23 0.59 -13.18
N ALA A 233 -4.61 1.62 -12.62
CA ALA A 233 -3.38 2.20 -13.12
C ALA A 233 -2.21 1.29 -12.78
N ASN A 234 -1.72 0.53 -13.77
CA ASN A 234 -0.64 -0.44 -13.59
C ASN A 234 0.69 0.19 -14.03
N SER A 235 1.25 0.99 -13.14
CA SER A 235 2.50 1.73 -13.38
C SER A 235 3.70 0.83 -13.70
N GLY A 236 3.70 -0.41 -13.20
CA GLY A 236 4.77 -1.38 -13.45
C GLY A 236 4.75 -1.98 -14.86
N ARG A 237 3.67 -1.77 -15.63
CA ARG A 237 3.48 -2.30 -16.98
C ARG A 237 3.10 -1.23 -18.02
N ASP A 238 3.07 0.05 -17.66
CA ASP A 238 2.71 1.14 -18.57
C ASP A 238 1.33 0.96 -19.23
N VAL A 239 0.38 0.39 -18.49
CA VAL A 239 -0.99 0.13 -18.96
C VAL A 239 -2.02 0.49 -17.91
N VAL A 240 -3.23 0.80 -18.36
CA VAL A 240 -4.44 0.74 -17.53
C VAL A 240 -5.09 -0.62 -17.74
N THR A 241 -5.33 -1.34 -16.65
CA THR A 241 -6.04 -2.63 -16.67
C THR A 241 -7.49 -2.41 -16.29
N MET A 242 -8.41 -2.82 -17.15
CA MET A 242 -9.85 -2.90 -16.84
C MET A 242 -10.19 -4.33 -16.45
N VAL A 243 -10.85 -4.51 -15.32
CA VAL A 243 -11.35 -5.79 -14.81
C VAL A 243 -12.85 -5.68 -14.59
N THR A 244 -13.66 -6.47 -15.29
CA THR A 244 -15.12 -6.46 -15.09
C THR A 244 -15.48 -6.97 -13.69
N LYS A 245 -16.62 -6.54 -13.14
CA LYS A 245 -17.05 -6.93 -11.78
C LYS A 245 -17.08 -8.44 -11.57
N ASP A 246 -17.53 -9.20 -12.56
CA ASP A 246 -17.57 -10.68 -12.58
C ASP A 246 -16.19 -11.37 -12.75
N ARG A 247 -15.12 -10.57 -12.92
CA ARG A 247 -13.73 -10.98 -13.15
C ARG A 247 -13.51 -11.81 -14.42
N GLN A 248 -14.49 -11.92 -15.30
CA GLN A 248 -14.38 -12.72 -16.52
C GLN A 248 -13.59 -12.01 -17.62
N THR A 249 -13.57 -10.68 -17.60
CA THR A 249 -12.85 -9.87 -18.59
C THR A 249 -11.76 -9.07 -17.93
N VAL A 250 -10.53 -9.29 -18.39
CA VAL A 250 -9.37 -8.47 -18.07
C VAL A 250 -8.81 -7.90 -19.36
N LYS A 251 -8.73 -6.57 -19.47
CA LYS A 251 -8.20 -5.88 -20.65
C LYS A 251 -7.09 -4.93 -20.26
N ASN A 252 -5.94 -5.07 -20.88
CA ASN A 252 -4.86 -4.09 -20.78
C ASN A 252 -5.00 -3.06 -21.89
N ILE A 253 -4.93 -1.78 -21.52
CA ILE A 253 -5.06 -0.63 -22.41
C ILE A 253 -3.78 0.20 -22.27
N GLN A 254 -3.09 0.44 -23.38
CA GLN A 254 -1.89 1.26 -23.37
C GLN A 254 -2.25 2.70 -22.98
N SER A 255 -1.65 3.21 -21.91
CA SER A 255 -1.90 4.56 -21.39
C SER A 255 -0.70 5.50 -21.52
N GLY A 256 0.44 4.98 -21.96
CA GLY A 256 1.73 5.69 -21.90
C GLY A 256 2.55 5.23 -20.71
N SER A 257 3.58 5.98 -20.33
CA SER A 257 4.48 5.57 -19.25
C SER A 257 3.90 5.84 -17.86
N LYS A 258 3.99 4.86 -16.96
CA LYS A 258 3.71 4.96 -15.53
C LYS A 258 2.42 5.69 -15.19
N PRO A 259 1.23 5.21 -15.61
CA PRO A 259 -0.04 5.79 -15.19
C PRO A 259 -0.08 5.91 -13.66
N GLN A 260 -0.53 7.06 -13.15
CA GLN A 260 -0.51 7.36 -11.71
C GLN A 260 -1.92 7.40 -11.13
N LYS A 261 -2.75 8.35 -11.59
CA LYS A 261 -4.11 8.58 -11.10
C LYS A 261 -5.16 8.46 -12.20
N LEU A 262 -6.36 8.04 -11.81
CA LEU A 262 -7.52 7.82 -12.65
C LEU A 262 -8.69 8.66 -12.12
N THR A 263 -9.48 9.21 -13.03
CA THR A 263 -10.74 9.90 -12.72
C THR A 263 -11.72 9.68 -13.86
N PHE A 264 -13.00 9.90 -13.62
CA PHE A 264 -14.08 9.80 -14.59
C PHE A 264 -15.09 10.93 -14.38
N ASP A 265 -15.79 11.32 -15.44
CA ASP A 265 -16.88 12.31 -15.44
C ASP A 265 -18.27 11.66 -15.51
#